data_AF-A0A1U9P2A4-F1
#
_entry.id   AF-A0A1U9P2A4-F1
#
_cell.length_a   1.000
_cell.length_b   1.000
_cell.length_c   1.000
_cell.angle_alpha   90.00
_cell.angle_beta   90.00
_cell.angle_gamma   90.00
#
_symmetry.space_group_name_H-M   'P 1'
#
loop_
_entity.id
_entity.type
_entity.pdbx_description
1 polymer ?
#
loop_
_entity_poly.entity_id
_entity_poly.type
_entity_poly.pdbx_seq_one_letter_code
_entity_poly.pdbx_strand_id
1 'polypeptide(L)'
;MLCPRHGAGTDPTRLVGRTLSRVVASWHVSDGERSESPLDVWLIDSVGDSIRITTGSDQCLIVESARPHEPYDMGEWGRVEVGEDLGDHPFLRHLGETVCSVAEFALPEQGRTHLEIGFPDGRRVRADCYEGDLRLTR
;
A
#
# COMPACT_ATOMS: atom_id res chain seq x y z
N MET A 1 -17.17 4.23 8.25
CA MET A 1 -16.77 4.85 9.53
C MET A 1 -15.39 5.45 9.32
N LEU A 2 -15.14 6.66 9.82
CA LEU A 2 -13.94 7.45 9.48
C LEU A 2 -12.93 7.38 10.62
N CYS A 3 -11.65 7.18 10.31
CA CYS A 3 -10.59 7.36 11.30
C CYS A 3 -10.58 8.85 11.73
N PRO A 4 -10.61 9.18 13.03
CA PRO A 4 -10.61 10.57 13.47
C PRO A 4 -9.31 11.32 13.14
N ARG A 5 -8.19 10.61 12.93
CA ARG A 5 -6.88 11.20 12.60
C ARG A 5 -6.64 11.28 11.10
N HIS A 6 -7.07 10.27 10.36
CA HIS A 6 -6.72 10.08 8.94
C HIS A 6 -7.90 10.27 7.99
N GLY A 7 -9.11 10.47 8.51
CA GLY A 7 -10.32 10.64 7.72
C GLY A 7 -10.73 9.38 6.95
N ALA A 8 -11.34 9.59 5.77
CA ALA A 8 -11.76 8.50 4.88
C ALA A 8 -10.62 7.98 3.99
N GLY A 9 -9.60 8.82 3.77
CA GLY A 9 -8.68 8.66 2.64
C GLY A 9 -9.39 8.76 1.29
N THR A 10 -8.78 8.16 0.27
CA THR A 10 -9.39 7.96 -1.06
C THR A 10 -10.22 6.69 -1.05
N ASP A 11 -11.38 6.75 -1.71
CA ASP A 11 -12.21 5.57 -1.96
C ASP A 11 -11.42 4.54 -2.78
N PRO A 12 -11.05 3.38 -2.19
CA PRO A 12 -10.21 2.40 -2.86
C PRO A 12 -10.97 1.63 -3.94
N THR A 13 -12.30 1.68 -3.98
CA THR A 13 -13.11 1.06 -5.04
C THR A 13 -12.85 1.66 -6.42
N ARG A 14 -12.21 2.83 -6.47
CA ARG A 14 -11.73 3.46 -7.72
C ARG A 14 -10.69 2.63 -8.47
N LEU A 15 -10.04 1.68 -7.80
CA LEU A 15 -9.15 0.71 -8.43
C LEU A 15 -9.92 -0.32 -9.27
N VAL A 16 -11.20 -0.59 -8.97
CA VAL A 16 -11.98 -1.60 -9.69
C VAL A 16 -12.09 -1.22 -11.17
N GLY A 17 -11.79 -2.19 -12.04
CA GLY A 17 -11.76 -2.00 -13.49
C GLY A 17 -10.48 -1.33 -14.01
N ARG A 18 -9.53 -0.97 -13.14
CA ARG A 18 -8.22 -0.45 -13.52
C ARG A 18 -7.23 -1.59 -13.70
N THR A 19 -6.38 -1.48 -14.74
CA THR A 19 -5.27 -2.40 -14.97
C THR A 19 -4.06 -1.93 -14.18
N LEU A 20 -3.53 -2.79 -13.32
CA LEU A 20 -2.31 -2.49 -12.55
C LEU A 20 -1.10 -2.49 -13.49
N SER A 21 -0.44 -1.35 -13.67
CA SER A 21 0.69 -1.22 -14.60
C SER A 21 2.03 -1.31 -13.89
N ARG A 22 2.15 -0.70 -12.70
CA ARG A 22 3.38 -0.63 -11.92
C ARG A 22 3.06 -0.71 -10.43
N VAL A 23 4.03 -1.22 -9.68
CA VAL A 23 4.02 -1.18 -8.22
C VAL A 23 5.34 -0.55 -7.79
N VAL A 24 5.24 0.53 -7.02
CA VAL A 24 6.38 1.18 -6.37
C VAL A 24 6.18 0.99 -4.87
N ALA A 25 7.25 0.85 -4.11
CA ALA A 25 7.15 0.91 -2.65
C ALA A 25 8.37 1.59 -2.04
N SER A 26 8.24 1.95 -0.77
CA SER A 26 9.28 2.61 0.02
C SER A 26 9.70 1.72 1.18
N TRP A 27 10.97 1.82 1.56
CA TRP A 27 11.52 1.09 2.70
C TRP A 27 12.48 1.95 3.49
N HIS A 28 12.49 1.74 4.80
CA HIS A 28 13.57 2.26 5.64
C HIS A 28 14.80 1.38 5.46
N VAL A 29 15.96 2.02 5.29
CA VAL A 29 17.26 1.35 5.26
C VAL A 29 18.13 1.95 6.35
N SER A 30 18.54 1.11 7.31
CA SER A 30 19.43 1.46 8.42
C SER A 30 20.55 0.43 8.51
N ASP A 31 21.77 0.88 8.76
CA ASP A 31 22.95 0.01 8.88
C ASP A 31 23.16 -0.95 7.69
N GLY A 32 22.74 -0.53 6.49
CA GLY A 32 22.83 -1.31 5.26
C GLY A 32 21.73 -2.35 5.09
N GLU A 33 20.81 -2.47 6.05
CA GLU A 33 19.70 -3.40 6.02
C GLU A 33 18.38 -2.68 5.74
N ARG A 34 17.57 -3.29 4.88
CA ARG A 34 16.25 -2.81 4.51
C ARG A 34 15.21 -3.42 5.44
N SER A 35 14.21 -2.63 5.86
CA SER A 35 13.08 -3.13 6.65
C SER A 35 12.37 -4.29 5.93
N GLU A 36 11.88 -5.27 6.70
CA GLU A 36 11.14 -6.41 6.13
C GLU A 36 9.84 -5.93 5.44
N SER A 37 9.11 -5.06 6.14
CA SER A 37 7.86 -4.48 5.66
C SER A 37 8.12 -3.17 4.90
N PRO A 38 7.40 -2.92 3.78
CA PRO A 38 7.41 -1.60 3.15
C PRO A 38 6.73 -0.55 4.05
N LEU A 39 7.14 0.70 3.94
CA LEU A 39 6.47 1.84 4.60
C LEU A 39 5.25 2.28 3.79
N ASP A 40 5.41 2.41 2.48
CA ASP A 40 4.35 2.75 1.53
C ASP A 40 4.37 1.80 0.35
N VAL A 41 3.19 1.55 -0.22
CA VAL A 41 3.01 0.83 -1.48
C VAL A 41 2.12 1.65 -2.38
N TRP A 42 2.61 1.99 -3.57
CA TRP A 42 1.86 2.67 -4.62
C TRP A 42 1.45 1.68 -5.69
N LEU A 43 0.14 1.55 -5.89
CA LEU A 43 -0.45 0.87 -7.03
C LEU A 43 -0.70 1.91 -8.12
N ILE A 44 -0.02 1.75 -9.26
CA ILE A 44 -0.12 2.68 -10.39
C ILE A 44 -0.86 1.97 -11.51
N ASP A 45 -1.92 2.58 -12.02
CA ASP A 45 -2.73 1.99 -13.09
C ASP A 45 -2.17 2.29 -14.49
N SER A 46 -2.81 1.74 -15.52
CA SER A 46 -2.41 1.92 -16.92
C SER A 46 -2.60 3.35 -17.47
N VAL A 47 -3.33 4.23 -16.78
CA VAL A 47 -3.47 5.64 -17.13
C VAL A 47 -2.58 6.55 -16.29
N GLY A 48 -1.83 5.99 -15.34
CA GLY A 48 -0.88 6.70 -14.48
C GLY A 48 -1.48 7.24 -13.18
N ASP A 49 -2.74 6.90 -12.86
CA ASP A 49 -3.32 7.21 -11.55
C ASP A 49 -2.65 6.33 -10.49
N SER A 50 -2.36 6.91 -9.33
CA SER A 50 -1.64 6.25 -8.26
C SER A 50 -2.42 6.28 -6.95
N ILE A 51 -2.52 5.11 -6.31
CA ILE A 51 -3.08 4.92 -4.98
C ILE A 51 -1.96 4.42 -4.05
N ARG A 52 -1.69 5.17 -2.99
CA ARG A 52 -0.79 4.82 -1.90
C ARG A 52 -1.54 4.05 -0.83
N ILE A 53 -0.94 2.99 -0.33
CA ILE A 53 -1.35 2.22 0.84
C ILE A 53 -0.22 2.33 1.87
N THR A 54 -0.54 2.73 3.08
CA THR A 54 0.40 2.86 4.21
C THR A 54 -0.32 2.67 5.54
N THR A 55 0.40 2.74 6.65
CA THR A 55 -0.14 2.59 8.00
C THR A 55 0.05 3.87 8.81
N GLY A 56 -0.97 4.20 9.59
CA GLY A 56 -0.90 5.25 10.60
C GLY A 56 -0.37 4.69 11.92
N SER A 57 0.20 5.57 12.75
CA SER A 57 0.67 5.21 14.10
C SER A 57 -0.45 4.76 15.05
N ASP A 58 -1.71 4.95 14.66
CA ASP A 58 -2.92 4.49 15.35
C ASP A 58 -3.44 3.14 14.83
N GLN A 59 -2.59 2.40 14.11
CA GLN A 59 -2.92 1.12 13.46
C GLN A 59 -4.03 1.23 12.40
N CYS A 60 -4.30 2.43 11.88
CA CYS A 60 -5.20 2.62 10.74
C CYS A 60 -4.46 2.31 9.43
N LEU A 61 -5.11 1.60 8.51
CA LEU A 61 -4.65 1.46 7.13
C LEU A 61 -5.08 2.70 6.32
N ILE A 62 -4.11 3.46 5.87
CA ILE A 62 -4.31 4.68 5.09
C ILE A 62 -4.26 4.30 3.62
N VAL A 63 -5.27 4.75 2.86
CA VAL A 63 -5.35 4.59 1.41
C VAL A 63 -5.68 5.93 0.80
N GLU A 64 -4.85 6.43 -0.10
CA GLU A 64 -5.01 7.76 -0.67
C GLU A 64 -4.44 7.89 -2.07
N SER A 65 -4.94 8.84 -2.86
CA SER A 65 -4.32 9.22 -4.12
C SER A 65 -3.09 10.07 -3.85
N ALA A 66 -1.92 9.47 -4.03
CA ALA A 66 -0.64 10.11 -3.87
C ALA A 66 0.34 9.48 -4.86
N ARG A 67 1.26 10.28 -5.39
CA ARG A 67 2.36 9.77 -6.22
C ARG A 67 3.50 9.25 -5.34
N PRO A 68 4.34 8.32 -5.83
CA PRO A 68 5.61 8.02 -5.18
C PRO A 68 6.40 9.29 -4.96
N HIS A 69 6.96 9.42 -3.75
CA HIS A 69 7.89 10.50 -3.44
C HIS A 69 9.32 10.09 -3.82
N GLU A 70 10.24 11.06 -3.87
CA GLU A 70 11.66 10.78 -4.05
C GLU A 70 12.26 10.10 -2.81
N PRO A 71 13.30 9.26 -2.97
CA PRO A 71 14.11 8.80 -1.84
C PRO A 71 14.68 9.96 -1.03
N TYR A 72 14.89 9.76 0.27
CA TYR A 72 15.44 10.80 1.14
C TYR A 72 16.33 10.24 2.24
N ASP A 73 17.32 11.05 2.63
CA ASP A 73 18.29 10.75 3.67
C ASP A 73 17.76 11.26 5.03
N MET A 74 17.87 10.43 6.08
CA MET A 74 17.45 10.75 7.46
C MET A 74 18.65 10.95 8.39
N GLY A 75 19.86 11.09 7.84
CA GLY A 75 21.11 11.27 8.55
C GLY A 75 21.54 10.01 9.29
N GLU A 76 21.79 10.15 10.59
CA GLU A 76 22.17 9.03 11.46
C GLU A 76 21.09 7.96 11.60
N TRP A 77 19.84 8.28 11.24
CA TRP A 77 18.70 7.38 11.29
C TRP A 77 18.52 6.56 10.01
N GLY A 78 19.47 6.61 9.07
CA GLY A 78 19.41 5.86 7.82
C GLY A 78 18.77 6.67 6.68
N ARG A 79 18.07 5.98 5.78
CA ARG A 79 17.40 6.60 4.62
C ARG A 79 16.10 5.90 4.27
N VAL A 80 15.26 6.54 3.48
CA VAL A 80 14.15 5.90 2.80
C VAL A 80 14.48 5.70 1.34
N GLU A 81 14.50 4.45 0.92
CA GLU A 81 14.58 4.08 -0.50
C GLU A 81 13.18 3.97 -1.08
N VAL A 82 13.03 4.32 -2.36
CA VAL A 82 11.77 4.22 -3.10
C VAL A 82 12.08 3.62 -4.46
N GLY A 83 11.36 2.59 -4.87
CA GLY A 83 11.62 1.95 -6.14
C GLY A 83 10.71 0.77 -6.47
N GLU A 84 11.02 0.15 -7.61
CA GLU A 84 10.32 -1.01 -8.17
C GLU A 84 11.03 -2.34 -7.89
N ASP A 85 12.17 -2.31 -7.19
CA ASP A 85 12.88 -3.51 -6.75
C ASP A 85 12.27 -4.04 -5.45
N LEU A 86 11.16 -4.78 -5.59
CA LEU A 86 10.31 -5.19 -4.47
C LEU A 86 10.56 -6.63 -3.97
N GLY A 87 11.47 -7.40 -4.58
CA GLY A 87 11.64 -8.83 -4.27
C GLY A 87 10.38 -9.66 -4.56
N ASP A 88 9.98 -10.56 -3.65
CA ASP A 88 8.77 -11.41 -3.81
C ASP A 88 7.46 -10.70 -3.40
N HIS A 89 7.24 -9.48 -3.91
CA HIS A 89 6.13 -8.65 -3.48
C HIS A 89 4.76 -9.17 -3.99
N PRO A 90 3.72 -9.25 -3.14
CA PRO A 90 2.43 -9.86 -3.49
C PRO A 90 1.75 -9.32 -4.75
N PHE A 91 1.89 -8.03 -5.03
CA PHE A 91 1.28 -7.40 -6.20
C PHE A 91 2.01 -7.64 -7.54
N LEU A 92 3.29 -8.05 -7.54
CA LEU A 92 4.07 -8.15 -8.78
C LEU A 92 3.51 -9.18 -9.77
N ARG A 93 2.92 -10.26 -9.26
CA ARG A 93 2.26 -11.30 -10.08
C ARG A 93 1.00 -10.81 -10.80
N HIS A 94 0.51 -9.63 -10.43
CA HIS A 94 -0.75 -9.05 -10.90
C HIS A 94 -0.53 -7.84 -11.82
N LEU A 95 0.73 -7.55 -12.19
CA LEU A 95 1.02 -6.55 -13.21
C LEU A 95 0.38 -6.96 -14.55
N GLY A 96 -0.30 -6.02 -15.19
CA GLY A 96 -1.09 -6.24 -16.39
C GLY A 96 -2.50 -6.81 -16.14
N GLU A 97 -2.83 -7.17 -14.90
CA GLU A 97 -4.17 -7.66 -14.55
C GLU A 97 -5.09 -6.50 -14.15
N THR A 98 -6.38 -6.67 -14.43
CA THR A 98 -7.43 -5.73 -14.01
C THR A 98 -7.88 -6.07 -12.60
N VAL A 99 -7.94 -5.07 -11.72
CA VAL A 99 -8.52 -5.22 -10.39
C VAL A 99 -10.01 -5.51 -10.53
N CYS A 100 -10.44 -6.68 -10.05
CA CYS A 100 -11.81 -7.17 -10.15
C CYS A 100 -12.68 -6.76 -8.97
N SER A 101 -12.09 -6.63 -7.78
CA SER A 101 -12.82 -6.26 -6.56
C SER A 101 -11.93 -5.53 -5.59
N VAL A 102 -12.57 -4.72 -4.75
CA VAL A 102 -11.94 -4.10 -3.58
C VAL A 102 -12.93 -4.22 -2.42
N ALA A 103 -12.49 -4.79 -1.31
CA ALA A 103 -13.25 -4.85 -0.08
C ALA A 103 -12.50 -4.12 1.03
N GLU A 104 -13.19 -3.19 1.68
CA GLU A 104 -12.68 -2.44 2.82
C GLU A 104 -13.33 -2.95 4.10
N PHE A 105 -12.54 -3.00 5.16
CA PHE A 105 -13.01 -3.35 6.47
C PHE A 105 -12.51 -2.33 7.48
N ALA A 106 -13.39 -1.94 8.40
CA ALA A 106 -13.13 -0.88 9.36
C ALA A 106 -13.72 -1.19 10.73
N LEU A 107 -13.06 -0.69 11.78
CA LEU A 107 -13.58 -0.69 13.14
C LEU A 107 -14.00 0.75 13.53
N PRO A 108 -15.05 0.93 14.36
CA PRO A 108 -15.60 2.24 14.68
C PRO A 108 -14.58 3.28 15.20
N GLU A 109 -13.64 2.85 16.03
CA GLU A 109 -12.69 3.75 16.70
C GLU A 109 -11.32 3.84 16.00
N GLN A 110 -11.01 2.85 15.15
CA GLN A 110 -9.70 2.73 14.48
C GLN A 110 -9.76 3.18 13.01
N GLY A 111 -10.94 3.16 12.38
CA GLY A 111 -11.08 3.37 10.94
C GLY A 111 -10.74 2.11 10.15
N ARG A 112 -10.23 2.27 8.92
CA ARG A 112 -9.88 1.16 8.04
C ARG A 112 -8.80 0.30 8.69
N THR A 113 -9.03 -1.01 8.81
CA THR A 113 -8.08 -1.96 9.40
C THR A 113 -7.45 -2.87 8.35
N HIS A 114 -8.19 -3.17 7.28
CA HIS A 114 -7.68 -3.96 6.17
C HIS A 114 -8.37 -3.63 4.85
N LEU A 115 -7.64 -3.91 3.77
CA LEU A 115 -8.08 -3.79 2.40
C LEU A 115 -7.81 -5.11 1.69
N GLU A 116 -8.79 -5.66 0.99
CA GLU A 116 -8.61 -6.80 0.09
C GLU A 116 -8.80 -6.34 -1.35
N ILE A 117 -7.80 -6.61 -2.19
CA ILE A 117 -7.82 -6.29 -3.62
C ILE A 117 -7.84 -7.61 -4.39
N GLY A 118 -8.92 -7.83 -5.14
CA GLY A 118 -9.14 -9.03 -5.94
C GLY A 118 -8.70 -8.85 -7.38
N PHE A 119 -8.17 -9.93 -7.93
CA PHE A 119 -7.68 -10.08 -9.30
C PHE A 119 -8.38 -11.27 -9.99
N PRO A 120 -8.17 -11.49 -11.30
CA PRO A 120 -8.74 -12.64 -12.00
C PRO A 120 -8.44 -13.99 -11.32
N ASP A 121 -9.30 -14.97 -11.58
CA ASP A 121 -9.22 -16.33 -11.02
C ASP A 121 -9.39 -16.41 -9.50
N GLY A 122 -9.93 -15.37 -8.87
CA GLY A 122 -10.20 -15.32 -7.43
C GLY A 122 -8.96 -15.08 -6.56
N ARG A 123 -7.83 -14.71 -7.18
CA ARG A 123 -6.62 -14.31 -6.47
C ARG A 123 -6.84 -12.98 -5.77
N ARG A 124 -6.21 -12.79 -4.61
CA ARG A 124 -6.35 -11.57 -3.82
C ARG A 124 -5.03 -11.16 -3.20
N VAL A 125 -4.90 -9.88 -2.92
CA VAL A 125 -3.86 -9.35 -2.03
C VAL A 125 -4.56 -8.61 -0.90
N ARG A 126 -4.22 -8.97 0.33
CA ARG A 126 -4.71 -8.33 1.54
C ARG A 126 -3.63 -7.41 2.08
N ALA A 127 -3.98 -6.15 2.31
CA ALA A 127 -3.20 -5.20 3.06
C ALA A 127 -3.81 -5.02 4.45
N ASP A 128 -3.01 -5.14 5.50
CA ASP A 128 -3.40 -4.80 6.86
C ASP A 128 -2.26 -4.14 7.63
N CYS A 129 -2.61 -3.51 8.76
CA CYS A 129 -1.63 -3.00 9.70
C CYS A 129 -1.37 -4.06 10.79
N TYR A 130 -0.12 -4.46 10.97
CA TYR A 130 0.30 -5.38 12.03
C TYR A 130 1.42 -4.72 12.84
N GLU A 131 1.18 -4.46 14.13
CA GLU A 131 2.15 -3.82 15.04
C GLU A 131 2.68 -2.45 14.54
N GLY A 132 1.93 -1.78 13.65
CA GLY A 132 2.34 -0.51 13.03
C GLY A 132 2.88 -0.67 11.61
N ASP A 133 3.29 -1.88 11.22
CA ASP A 133 3.84 -2.16 9.89
C ASP A 133 2.74 -2.46 8.88
N LEU A 134 3.00 -2.06 7.62
CA LEU A 134 2.19 -2.47 6.49
C LEU A 134 2.52 -3.91 6.13
N ARG A 135 1.56 -4.80 6.32
CA ARG A 135 1.68 -6.21 5.94
C ARG A 135 0.83 -6.51 4.72
N LEU A 136 1.43 -7.21 3.77
CA LEU A 136 0.78 -7.69 2.55
C LEU A 136 0.77 -9.21 2.49
N THR A 137 -0.40 -9.80 2.28
CA THR A 137 -0.58 -11.26 2.17
C THR A 137 -1.37 -11.64 0.91
N ARG A 138 -1.21 -12.89 0.46
CA ARG A 138 -1.82 -13.46 -0.76
C ARG A 138 -3.05 -14.30 -0.42
#